data_AF-A0A349FAI5-F1
#
_entry.id   AF-A0A349FAI5-F1
#
_cell.length_a   1.000
_cell.length_b   1.000
_cell.length_c   1.000
_cell.angle_alpha   90.00
_cell.angle_beta   90.00
_cell.angle_gamma   90.00
#
_symmetry.space_group_name_H-M   'P 1'
#
loop_
_entity.id
_entity.type
_entity.pdbx_description
1 polymer ?
#
loop_
_entity_poly.entity_id
_entity_poly.type
_entity_poly.pdbx_seq_one_letter_code
_entity_poly.pdbx_strand_id
1 'polypeptide(L)'
;MPLLLADGVVVIDGLGQARLLRPDENAAPGEVVISPGNSSNSLQVEVVDSNGQTEVISNDPQTQSVLEQLEAGQDPTAAEELAPQAGEELGSSPTVFGAISRDGSETIASTLFETRGIDSVGLSETQSLSLLELLNTFNLVTSEPPPNAPPSSDNFTFSYAENSADDDIIGKVTALDPEGLPVTYSIEYGEDDSLEGLFEINDEGEISLTPQGVEAFTNDFESDPNSHQITVIASDGVNQTPIVVTLNETDVNEPPVF
;
A
#
# COMPACT_ATOMS: atom_id res chain seq x y z
N MET A 1 8.17 13.23 -47.92
CA MET A 1 7.16 14.29 -47.76
C MET A 1 6.41 14.43 -49.07
N PRO A 2 5.08 14.42 -49.03
CA PRO A 2 4.40 15.71 -48.92
C PRO A 2 3.34 15.72 -47.81
N LEU A 3 3.42 16.75 -46.97
CA LEU A 3 2.24 17.38 -46.38
C LEU A 3 1.43 18.00 -47.53
N LEU A 4 0.13 17.73 -47.55
CA LEU A 4 -0.84 18.60 -48.18
C LEU A 4 -1.78 19.01 -47.03
N LEU A 5 -1.48 20.16 -46.42
CA LEU A 5 -2.44 20.87 -45.59
C LEU A 5 -3.50 21.52 -46.50
N ALA A 6 -4.70 21.67 -45.94
CA ALA A 6 -5.86 22.45 -46.37
C ALA A 6 -7.00 21.64 -47.02
N ASP A 7 -8.07 21.47 -46.24
CA ASP A 7 -9.46 21.24 -46.66
C ASP A 7 -9.85 19.92 -47.34
N GLY A 8 -9.08 18.84 -47.15
CA GLY A 8 -9.46 17.51 -47.61
C GLY A 8 -10.41 16.80 -46.64
N VAL A 9 -11.58 16.37 -47.12
CA VAL A 9 -12.49 15.48 -46.37
C VAL A 9 -12.05 14.03 -46.56
N VAL A 10 -11.76 13.32 -45.47
CA VAL A 10 -11.40 11.90 -45.48
C VAL A 10 -12.65 11.08 -45.20
N VAL A 11 -12.83 9.98 -45.90
CA VAL A 11 -13.96 9.07 -45.71
C VAL A 11 -13.47 7.66 -45.47
N ILE A 12 -14.07 6.95 -44.51
CA ILE A 12 -13.78 5.57 -44.16
C ILE A 12 -15.01 4.72 -44.52
N ASP A 13 -14.81 3.69 -45.34
CA ASP A 13 -15.89 2.77 -45.72
C ASP A 13 -16.20 1.70 -44.66
N GLY A 14 -17.26 0.92 -44.86
CA GLY A 14 -17.66 -0.16 -43.94
C GLY A 14 -16.68 -1.34 -43.84
N LEU A 15 -15.61 -1.35 -44.65
CA LEU A 15 -14.49 -2.30 -44.55
C LEU A 15 -13.27 -1.68 -43.84
N GLY A 16 -13.39 -0.42 -43.39
CA GLY A 16 -12.35 0.31 -42.68
C GLY A 16 -11.28 0.93 -43.59
N GLN A 17 -11.50 1.01 -44.90
CA GLN A 17 -10.55 1.62 -45.82
C GLN A 17 -10.77 3.14 -45.90
N ALA A 18 -9.69 3.90 -45.66
CA ALA A 18 -9.72 5.35 -45.76
C ALA A 18 -9.42 5.82 -47.19
N ARG A 19 -10.23 6.76 -47.70
CA ARG A 19 -10.02 7.45 -48.97
C ARG A 19 -10.27 8.94 -48.83
N LEU A 20 -9.74 9.72 -49.76
CA LEU A 20 -10.09 11.14 -49.87
C LEU A 20 -11.38 11.29 -50.67
N LEU A 21 -12.33 12.08 -50.14
CA LEU A 21 -13.56 12.42 -50.84
C LEU A 21 -13.29 13.54 -51.86
N ARG A 22 -13.76 13.36 -53.09
CA ARG A 22 -13.61 14.39 -54.13
C ARG A 22 -14.65 15.50 -53.92
N PRO A 23 -14.39 16.75 -54.33
CA PRO A 23 -15.31 17.87 -54.12
C PRO A 23 -16.72 17.70 -54.69
N ASP A 24 -16.89 16.88 -55.73
CA ASP A 24 -18.18 16.61 -56.39
C ASP A 24 -18.75 15.21 -56.05
N GLU A 25 -18.20 14.57 -55.02
CA GLU A 25 -18.56 13.21 -54.62
C GLU A 25 -19.25 13.23 -53.25
N ASN A 26 -20.44 12.64 -53.18
CA ASN A 26 -21.11 12.42 -51.89
C ASN A 26 -20.63 11.11 -51.27
N ALA A 27 -20.46 11.12 -49.95
CA ALA A 27 -20.19 9.91 -49.19
C ALA A 27 -21.40 8.95 -49.28
N ALA A 28 -21.12 7.65 -49.40
CA ALA A 28 -22.13 6.62 -49.48
C ALA A 28 -22.72 6.33 -48.08
N PRO A 29 -23.97 5.83 -48.01
CA PRO A 29 -24.57 5.38 -46.75
C PRO A 29 -23.67 4.40 -45.99
N GLY A 30 -23.47 4.65 -44.69
CA GLY A 30 -22.61 3.86 -43.81
C GLY A 30 -21.13 4.25 -43.85
N GLU A 31 -20.72 5.21 -44.67
CA GLU A 31 -19.36 5.75 -44.62
C GLU A 31 -19.20 6.77 -43.47
N VAL A 32 -18.01 6.82 -42.87
CA VAL A 32 -17.63 7.79 -41.83
C VAL A 32 -16.83 8.92 -42.48
N VAL A 33 -17.32 10.14 -42.37
CA VAL A 33 -16.76 11.37 -42.95
C VAL A 33 -15.99 12.14 -41.88
N ILE A 34 -14.74 12.46 -42.15
CA ILE A 34 -13.85 13.22 -41.26
C ILE A 34 -13.47 14.52 -41.98
N SER A 35 -13.86 15.64 -41.39
CA SER A 35 -13.60 16.98 -41.91
C SER A 35 -12.92 17.86 -40.87
N PRO A 36 -12.17 18.90 -41.29
CA PRO A 36 -11.64 19.89 -40.36
C PRO A 36 -12.79 20.63 -39.63
N GLY A 37 -12.71 20.74 -38.31
CA GLY A 37 -13.71 21.44 -37.49
C GLY A 37 -13.51 22.95 -37.45
N ASN A 38 -14.47 23.65 -36.82
CA ASN A 38 -14.55 25.12 -36.78
C ASN A 38 -13.44 25.83 -35.96
N SER A 39 -12.69 25.08 -35.15
CA SER A 39 -11.58 25.59 -34.33
C SER A 39 -10.24 25.06 -34.83
N SER A 40 -9.19 25.86 -34.70
CA SER A 40 -7.82 25.41 -35.01
C SER A 40 -7.50 24.14 -34.23
N ASN A 41 -7.23 23.06 -34.96
CA ASN A 41 -6.94 21.72 -34.43
C ASN A 41 -8.15 20.89 -33.94
N SER A 42 -9.38 21.23 -34.32
CA SER A 42 -10.56 20.36 -34.13
C SER A 42 -10.85 19.55 -35.41
N LEU A 43 -11.32 18.31 -35.25
CA LEU A 43 -11.84 17.47 -36.33
C LEU A 43 -13.34 17.23 -36.08
N GLN A 44 -14.14 17.31 -37.13
CA GLN A 44 -15.55 16.96 -37.12
C GLN A 44 -15.72 15.60 -37.79
N VAL A 45 -16.33 14.65 -37.07
CA VAL A 45 -16.61 13.30 -37.56
C VAL A 45 -18.11 13.12 -37.69
N GLU A 46 -18.55 12.72 -38.88
CA GLU A 46 -19.95 12.50 -39.24
C GLU A 46 -20.12 11.09 -39.80
N VAL A 47 -21.27 10.46 -39.56
CA VAL A 47 -21.64 9.19 -40.21
C VAL A 47 -22.78 9.45 -41.19
N VAL A 48 -22.73 8.82 -42.37
CA VAL A 48 -23.81 8.91 -43.35
C VAL A 48 -24.87 7.85 -43.04
N ASP A 49 -26.11 8.27 -42.77
CA ASP A 49 -27.23 7.37 -42.52
C ASP A 49 -27.67 6.61 -43.80
N SER A 50 -28.59 5.65 -43.65
CA SER A 50 -29.16 4.88 -44.76
C SER A 50 -29.92 5.73 -45.80
N ASN A 51 -30.24 6.98 -45.46
CA ASN A 51 -30.95 7.93 -46.32
C ASN A 51 -29.99 8.92 -47.01
N GLY A 52 -28.68 8.83 -46.75
CA GLY A 52 -27.67 9.72 -47.31
C GLY A 52 -27.52 11.06 -46.58
N GLN A 53 -28.06 11.20 -45.37
CA GLN A 53 -27.85 12.38 -44.52
C GLN A 53 -26.69 12.15 -43.55
N THR A 54 -25.93 13.21 -43.25
CA THR A 54 -24.82 13.13 -42.30
C THR A 54 -25.27 13.46 -40.88
N GLU A 55 -24.81 12.67 -39.92
CA GLU A 55 -25.03 12.86 -38.48
C GLU A 55 -23.69 13.07 -37.78
N VAL A 56 -23.56 14.17 -37.03
CA VAL A 56 -22.32 14.52 -36.32
C VAL A 56 -22.18 13.67 -35.06
N ILE A 57 -21.12 12.87 -34.98
CA ILE A 57 -20.85 11.99 -33.83
C ILE A 57 -19.67 12.48 -32.97
N SER A 58 -18.88 13.44 -33.45
CA SER A 58 -17.72 13.96 -32.70
C SER A 58 -18.07 14.86 -31.51
N ASN A 59 -19.31 15.35 -31.42
CA ASN A 59 -19.73 16.32 -30.40
C ASN A 59 -20.83 15.79 -29.49
N ASP A 60 -20.97 14.47 -29.38
CA ASP A 60 -21.93 13.86 -28.46
C ASP A 60 -21.56 14.18 -27.00
N PRO A 61 -22.39 14.92 -26.25
CA PRO A 61 -22.15 15.24 -24.85
C PRO A 61 -21.99 14.00 -23.97
N GLN A 62 -22.67 12.90 -24.31
CA GLN A 62 -22.60 11.65 -23.55
C GLN A 62 -21.23 10.99 -23.71
N THR A 63 -20.70 10.93 -24.93
CA THR A 63 -19.37 10.40 -25.22
C THR A 63 -18.25 11.23 -24.56
N GLN A 64 -18.39 12.56 -24.49
CA GLN A 64 -17.43 13.42 -23.76
C GLN A 64 -17.42 13.14 -22.26
N SER A 65 -18.60 13.01 -21.64
CA SER A 65 -18.72 12.66 -20.22
C SER A 65 -18.09 11.31 -19.90
N VAL A 66 -18.29 10.30 -20.75
CA VAL A 66 -17.65 8.97 -20.59
C VAL A 66 -16.12 9.09 -20.62
N LEU A 67 -15.58 9.86 -21.57
CA LEU A 67 -14.14 10.00 -21.74
C LEU A 67 -13.49 10.72 -20.55
N GLU A 68 -14.12 11.78 -20.03
CA GLU A 68 -13.68 12.48 -18.81
C GLU A 68 -13.69 11.58 -17.58
N GLN A 69 -14.72 10.75 -17.42
CA GLN A 69 -14.80 9.79 -16.31
C GLN A 69 -13.68 8.73 -16.40
N LEU A 70 -13.39 8.22 -17.59
CA LEU A 70 -12.29 7.28 -17.82
C LEU A 70 -10.90 7.90 -17.53
N GLU A 71 -10.65 9.14 -17.97
CA GLU A 71 -9.38 9.84 -17.69
C GLU A 71 -9.20 10.16 -16.20
N ALA A 72 -10.29 10.42 -15.49
CA ALA A 72 -10.29 10.63 -14.05
C ALA A 72 -10.29 9.32 -13.22
N GLY A 73 -10.32 8.15 -13.88
CA GLY A 73 -10.41 6.85 -13.20
C GLY A 73 -11.73 6.59 -12.49
N GLN A 74 -12.78 7.32 -12.85
CA GLN A 74 -14.15 7.16 -12.36
C GLN A 74 -14.90 6.15 -13.22
N ASP A 75 -15.91 5.48 -12.65
CA ASP A 75 -16.75 4.53 -13.38
C ASP A 75 -17.73 5.29 -14.31
N PRO A 76 -17.64 5.12 -15.65
CA PRO A 76 -18.54 5.75 -16.63
C PRO A 76 -20.03 5.49 -16.39
N THR A 77 -20.34 4.38 -15.71
CA THR A 77 -21.71 3.93 -15.46
C THR A 77 -22.30 4.52 -14.18
N ALA A 78 -21.52 5.28 -13.40
CA ALA A 78 -22.01 5.94 -12.19
C ALA A 78 -22.96 7.11 -12.48
N ALA A 79 -22.92 7.68 -13.68
CA ALA A 79 -23.91 8.66 -14.13
C ALA A 79 -25.22 7.95 -14.53
N GLU A 80 -26.33 8.33 -13.90
CA GLU A 80 -27.66 7.71 -14.09
C GLU A 80 -28.10 7.63 -15.57
N GLU A 81 -27.70 8.61 -16.39
CA GLU A 81 -28.02 8.69 -17.82
C GLU A 81 -27.17 7.75 -18.70
N LEU A 82 -26.04 7.27 -18.17
CA LEU A 82 -25.09 6.35 -18.83
C LEU A 82 -25.12 4.95 -18.19
N ALA A 83 -25.93 4.77 -17.15
CA ALA A 83 -26.15 3.49 -16.52
C ALA A 83 -26.79 2.53 -17.54
N PRO A 84 -26.45 1.23 -17.51
CA PRO A 84 -27.14 0.24 -18.33
C PRO A 84 -28.64 0.28 -18.02
N GLN A 85 -29.45 0.72 -18.98
CA GLN A 85 -30.89 0.89 -18.84
C GLN A 85 -31.60 -0.49 -18.86
N ALA A 86 -31.32 -1.29 -17.84
CA ALA A 86 -31.88 -2.62 -17.67
C ALA A 86 -33.16 -2.51 -16.82
N GLY A 87 -34.32 -2.69 -17.47
CA GLY A 87 -35.60 -2.85 -16.78
C GLY A 87 -36.49 -1.60 -16.71
N GLU A 88 -36.21 -0.56 -17.50
CA GLU A 88 -37.16 0.55 -17.70
C GLU A 88 -38.25 0.20 -18.73
N GLU A 89 -39.36 0.93 -18.72
CA GLU A 89 -40.55 0.68 -19.57
C GLU A 89 -40.23 0.67 -21.09
N LEU A 90 -39.18 1.37 -21.51
CA LEU A 90 -38.69 1.43 -22.90
C LEU A 90 -37.45 0.55 -23.16
N GLY A 91 -36.97 -0.18 -22.15
CA GLY A 91 -35.87 -1.12 -22.32
C GLY A 91 -36.30 -2.35 -23.11
N SER A 92 -35.39 -2.92 -23.89
CA SER A 92 -35.62 -4.16 -24.66
C SER A 92 -35.90 -5.39 -23.78
N SER A 93 -35.80 -5.24 -22.46
CA SER A 93 -36.07 -6.28 -21.47
C SER A 93 -37.53 -6.17 -20.98
N PRO A 94 -38.36 -7.22 -21.15
CA PRO A 94 -39.75 -7.21 -20.71
C PRO A 94 -39.86 -7.04 -19.19
N THR A 95 -40.56 -5.99 -18.74
CA THR A 95 -40.65 -5.58 -17.33
C THR A 95 -41.85 -6.19 -16.59
N VAL A 96 -42.86 -6.68 -17.30
CA VAL A 96 -44.02 -7.36 -16.73
C VAL A 96 -44.37 -8.58 -17.57
N PHE A 97 -44.07 -9.78 -17.04
CA PHE A 97 -44.72 -11.01 -17.51
C PHE A 97 -45.89 -11.32 -16.59
N GLY A 98 -47.08 -11.56 -17.17
CA GLY A 98 -48.15 -12.24 -16.44
C GLY A 98 -47.66 -13.62 -16.02
N ALA A 99 -47.86 -14.00 -14.76
CA ALA A 99 -47.46 -15.31 -14.25
C ALA A 99 -48.23 -16.41 -15.00
N ILE A 100 -47.52 -17.24 -15.76
CA ILE A 100 -48.09 -18.44 -16.38
C ILE A 100 -48.10 -19.54 -15.30
N SER A 101 -49.30 -19.98 -14.88
CA SER A 101 -49.45 -21.19 -14.03
C SER A 101 -49.11 -22.41 -14.87
N ARG A 102 -48.08 -23.13 -14.47
CA ARG A 102 -47.58 -24.32 -15.18
C ARG A 102 -47.91 -25.54 -14.35
N ASP A 103 -48.88 -26.31 -14.82
CA ASP A 103 -49.43 -27.45 -14.08
C ASP A 103 -48.67 -28.76 -14.38
N GLY A 104 -47.44 -28.66 -14.92
CA GLY A 104 -46.57 -29.79 -15.28
C GLY A 104 -45.13 -29.58 -14.81
N SER A 105 -44.41 -30.67 -14.51
CA SER A 105 -43.01 -30.63 -14.08
C SER A 105 -42.14 -30.05 -15.20
N GLU A 106 -41.63 -28.85 -14.99
CA GLU A 106 -40.85 -28.11 -15.97
C GLU A 106 -39.40 -27.97 -15.50
N THR A 107 -38.44 -28.34 -16.36
CA THR A 107 -37.02 -28.16 -16.12
C THR A 107 -36.59 -26.85 -16.77
N ILE A 108 -36.46 -25.79 -15.96
CA ILE A 108 -35.93 -24.51 -16.41
C ILE A 108 -34.41 -24.67 -16.52
N ALA A 109 -33.84 -24.46 -17.71
CA ALA A 109 -32.39 -24.39 -17.85
C ALA A 109 -31.88 -23.11 -17.16
N SER A 110 -31.35 -23.23 -15.95
CA SER A 110 -30.66 -22.14 -15.27
C SER A 110 -29.22 -22.08 -15.76
N THR A 111 -28.81 -20.97 -16.39
CA THR A 111 -27.39 -20.64 -16.46
C THR A 111 -26.98 -20.09 -15.11
N LEU A 112 -26.50 -20.99 -14.25
CA LEU A 112 -25.95 -20.66 -12.94
C LEU A 112 -24.60 -19.96 -13.14
N PHE A 113 -24.59 -18.63 -13.04
CA PHE A 113 -23.34 -17.88 -12.87
C PHE A 113 -22.90 -18.01 -11.41
N GLU A 114 -22.22 -19.11 -11.10
CA GLU A 114 -21.38 -19.16 -9.90
C GLU A 114 -20.09 -18.38 -10.21
N THR A 115 -19.82 -17.33 -9.42
CA THR A 115 -18.45 -16.86 -9.24
C THR A 115 -17.71 -17.93 -8.42
N ARG A 116 -17.34 -19.02 -9.09
CA ARG A 116 -16.55 -20.11 -8.51
C ARG A 116 -15.16 -19.58 -8.21
N GLY A 117 -14.94 -19.08 -7.00
CA GLY A 117 -13.60 -19.09 -6.44
C GLY A 117 -13.12 -20.54 -6.43
N ILE A 118 -11.92 -20.81 -6.98
CA ILE A 118 -11.15 -22.09 -7.05
C ILE A 118 -11.86 -23.41 -7.46
N ASP A 119 -13.17 -23.56 -7.27
CA ASP A 119 -13.99 -24.67 -7.76
C ASP A 119 -14.08 -24.71 -9.29
N SER A 120 -13.83 -23.57 -9.97
CA SER A 120 -13.72 -23.50 -11.44
C SER A 120 -12.45 -24.14 -11.97
N VAL A 121 -11.45 -24.33 -11.11
CA VAL A 121 -10.20 -25.05 -11.43
C VAL A 121 -10.35 -26.55 -11.18
N GLY A 122 -11.54 -27.01 -10.75
CA GLY A 122 -11.84 -28.42 -10.49
C GLY A 122 -11.18 -28.96 -9.22
N LEU A 123 -10.73 -28.08 -8.32
CA LEU A 123 -10.21 -28.49 -7.02
C LEU A 123 -11.37 -28.91 -6.12
N SER A 124 -11.22 -30.05 -5.43
CA SER A 124 -12.18 -30.43 -4.39
C SER A 124 -12.06 -29.52 -3.15
N GLU A 125 -13.08 -29.50 -2.29
CA GLU A 125 -13.00 -28.84 -0.98
C GLU A 125 -11.72 -29.26 -0.22
N THR A 126 -11.38 -30.55 -0.24
CA THR A 126 -10.14 -31.05 0.37
C THR A 126 -8.89 -30.46 -0.30
N GLN A 127 -8.83 -30.40 -1.62
CA GLN A 127 -7.67 -29.85 -2.33
C GLN A 127 -7.51 -28.35 -2.13
N SER A 128 -8.62 -27.62 -2.06
CA SER A 128 -8.61 -26.18 -1.75
C SER A 128 -8.10 -25.91 -0.34
N LEU A 129 -8.53 -26.71 0.64
CA LEU A 129 -8.05 -26.62 2.02
C LEU A 129 -6.58 -27.03 2.13
N SER A 130 -6.16 -28.10 1.45
CA SER A 130 -4.74 -28.51 1.41
C SER A 130 -3.85 -27.45 0.78
N LEU A 131 -4.32 -26.74 -0.25
CA LEU A 131 -3.58 -25.64 -0.87
C LEU A 131 -3.51 -24.42 0.06
N LEU A 132 -4.60 -24.12 0.78
CA LEU A 132 -4.63 -23.05 1.76
C LEU A 132 -3.71 -23.35 2.95
N GLU A 133 -3.69 -24.60 3.40
CA GLU A 133 -2.78 -25.09 4.44
C GLU A 133 -1.32 -25.06 3.97
N LEU A 134 -1.04 -25.43 2.71
CA LEU A 134 0.29 -25.32 2.12
C LEU A 134 0.74 -23.85 1.96
N LEU A 135 -0.14 -22.95 1.52
CA LEU A 135 0.14 -21.52 1.41
C LEU A 135 0.38 -20.88 2.78
N ASN A 136 -0.45 -21.23 3.77
CA ASN A 136 -0.22 -20.82 5.15
C ASN A 136 1.09 -21.40 5.69
N THR A 137 1.41 -22.66 5.39
CA THR A 137 2.70 -23.28 5.76
C THR A 137 3.86 -22.55 5.08
N PHE A 138 3.72 -22.15 3.81
CA PHE A 138 4.74 -21.41 3.07
C PHE A 138 4.95 -19.99 3.62
N ASN A 139 3.88 -19.32 4.06
CA ASN A 139 3.96 -18.04 4.78
C ASN A 139 4.45 -18.18 6.23
N LEU A 140 4.32 -19.38 6.82
CA LEU A 140 4.87 -19.73 8.14
C LEU A 140 6.30 -20.25 8.06
N VAL A 141 6.85 -20.50 6.87
CA VAL A 141 8.31 -20.48 6.66
C VAL A 141 8.76 -19.02 6.68
N THR A 142 8.53 -18.34 7.81
CA THR A 142 9.48 -17.33 8.25
C THR A 142 10.82 -18.04 8.26
N SER A 143 11.78 -17.57 7.46
CA SER A 143 13.12 -18.14 7.41
C SER A 143 13.57 -18.48 8.82
N GLU A 144 13.81 -19.78 9.10
CA GLU A 144 14.48 -20.16 10.34
C GLU A 144 15.71 -19.27 10.45
N PRO A 145 15.92 -18.58 11.58
CA PRO A 145 17.09 -17.73 11.73
C PRO A 145 18.35 -18.54 11.40
N PRO A 146 19.35 -17.93 10.75
CA PRO A 146 20.59 -18.64 10.46
C PRO A 146 21.14 -19.18 11.78
N PRO A 147 21.68 -20.41 11.82
CA PRO A 147 22.07 -21.03 13.07
C PRO A 147 23.10 -20.17 13.80
N ASN A 148 22.84 -19.93 15.10
CA ASN A 148 23.66 -19.12 15.98
C ASN A 148 23.77 -17.66 15.48
N ALA A 149 22.64 -17.05 15.13
CA ALA A 149 22.52 -15.63 14.87
C ALA A 149 22.79 -14.84 16.16
N PRO A 150 23.40 -13.65 16.08
CA PRO A 150 23.58 -12.82 17.26
C PRO A 150 22.24 -12.27 17.78
N PRO A 151 22.15 -11.95 19.09
CA PRO A 151 21.02 -11.20 19.63
C PRO A 151 20.80 -9.89 18.86
N SER A 152 19.57 -9.43 18.75
CA SER A 152 19.23 -8.16 18.12
C SER A 152 18.48 -7.25 19.08
N SER A 153 18.80 -5.96 19.03
CA SER A 153 18.15 -4.92 19.82
C SER A 153 18.31 -3.56 19.15
N ASP A 154 17.44 -2.62 19.53
CA ASP A 154 17.56 -1.21 19.19
C ASP A 154 18.44 -0.48 20.22
N ASN A 155 18.85 0.75 19.91
CA ASN A 155 19.48 1.63 20.90
C ASN A 155 18.44 2.24 21.85
N PHE A 156 18.86 2.56 23.07
CA PHE A 156 17.97 3.09 24.09
C PHE A 156 18.36 4.50 24.53
N THR A 157 17.37 5.26 24.99
CA THR A 157 17.58 6.55 25.64
C THR A 157 16.67 6.62 26.86
N PHE A 158 17.27 6.87 28.02
CA PHE A 158 16.59 7.00 29.30
C PHE A 158 16.89 8.35 29.94
N SER A 159 16.09 8.71 30.94
CA SER A 159 16.33 9.85 31.79
C SER A 159 16.13 9.46 33.24
N TYR A 160 16.96 10.01 34.13
CA TYR A 160 16.87 9.81 35.58
C TYR A 160 17.05 11.14 36.29
N ALA A 161 16.52 11.23 37.51
CA ALA A 161 16.74 12.39 38.37
C ALA A 161 18.17 12.36 38.89
N GLU A 162 18.83 13.51 39.00
CA GLU A 162 20.02 13.58 39.86
C GLU A 162 19.68 13.23 41.31
N ASN A 163 20.69 12.97 42.14
CA ASN A 163 20.51 12.45 43.49
C ASN A 163 19.74 11.09 43.55
N SER A 164 19.75 10.31 42.47
CA SER A 164 19.20 8.95 42.46
C SER A 164 20.01 8.04 43.38
N ALA A 165 19.33 7.09 44.04
CA ALA A 165 19.95 6.05 44.84
C ALA A 165 20.50 4.90 43.97
N ASP A 166 21.29 4.01 44.56
CA ASP A 166 21.84 2.84 43.86
C ASP A 166 20.78 1.79 43.52
N ASP A 167 19.65 1.78 44.23
CA ASP A 167 18.50 0.91 43.94
C ASP A 167 17.47 1.51 42.96
N ASP A 168 17.70 2.75 42.50
CA ASP A 168 16.84 3.39 41.49
C ASP A 168 17.14 2.85 40.09
N ILE A 169 16.11 2.27 39.45
CA ILE A 169 16.20 1.75 38.09
C ILE A 169 16.08 2.91 37.10
N ILE A 170 17.16 3.21 36.39
CA ILE A 170 17.21 4.25 35.36
C ILE A 170 16.46 3.80 34.09
N GLY A 171 16.62 2.53 33.71
CA GLY A 171 16.04 2.02 32.48
C GLY A 171 16.22 0.51 32.33
N LYS A 172 15.61 -0.04 31.29
CA LYS A 172 15.67 -1.47 30.98
C LYS A 172 15.93 -1.69 29.51
N VAL A 173 17.02 -2.37 29.19
CA VAL A 173 17.33 -2.81 27.83
C VAL A 173 16.74 -4.19 27.58
N THR A 174 16.39 -4.46 26.33
CA THR A 174 15.88 -5.78 25.92
C THR A 174 16.45 -6.16 24.57
N ALA A 175 17.09 -7.32 24.48
CA ALA A 175 17.54 -7.93 23.25
C ALA A 175 16.82 -9.27 23.03
N LEU A 176 16.64 -9.63 21.76
CA LEU A 176 16.00 -10.87 21.35
C LEU A 176 17.01 -11.70 20.56
N ASP A 177 17.23 -12.92 21.03
CA ASP A 177 17.90 -13.95 20.26
C ASP A 177 16.91 -14.57 19.26
N PRO A 178 17.20 -14.57 17.95
CA PRO A 178 16.27 -15.09 16.94
C PRO A 178 15.90 -16.58 17.15
N GLU A 179 16.79 -17.37 17.73
CA GLU A 179 16.61 -18.79 18.07
C GLU A 179 15.90 -19.00 19.42
N GLY A 180 15.65 -17.91 20.16
CA GLY A 180 15.00 -17.95 21.46
C GLY A 180 15.91 -18.43 22.59
N LEU A 181 17.23 -18.36 22.43
CA LEU A 181 18.18 -18.59 23.50
C LEU A 181 18.13 -17.45 24.55
N PRO A 182 18.48 -17.72 25.82
CA PRO A 182 18.56 -16.67 26.83
C PRO A 182 19.68 -15.69 26.50
N VAL A 183 19.40 -14.40 26.63
CA VAL A 183 20.37 -13.32 26.43
C VAL A 183 20.86 -12.83 27.78
N THR A 184 22.18 -12.65 27.93
CA THR A 184 22.81 -12.00 29.09
C THR A 184 23.30 -10.60 28.73
N TYR A 185 23.41 -9.75 29.74
CA TYR A 185 23.81 -8.35 29.57
C TYR A 185 25.07 -8.02 30.39
N SER A 186 25.90 -7.12 29.87
CA SER A 186 27.05 -6.53 30.57
C SER A 186 27.33 -5.15 30.01
N ILE A 187 28.00 -4.26 30.76
CA ILE A 187 28.47 -2.97 30.23
C ILE A 187 29.93 -3.13 29.80
N GLU A 188 30.24 -2.68 28.58
CA GLU A 188 31.61 -2.56 28.08
C GLU A 188 32.07 -1.10 28.19
N TYR A 189 33.24 -0.91 28.79
CA TYR A 189 33.90 0.39 28.93
C TYR A 189 35.15 0.44 28.05
N GLY A 190 35.42 1.61 27.49
CA GLY A 190 36.66 1.86 26.76
C GLY A 190 37.89 1.93 27.68
N GLU A 191 39.10 1.96 27.11
CA GLU A 191 40.30 2.27 27.89
C GLU A 191 40.20 3.72 28.44
N ASP A 192 40.46 3.88 29.75
CA ASP A 192 40.38 5.15 30.46
C ASP A 192 39.00 5.85 30.39
N ASP A 193 37.91 5.07 30.30
CA ASP A 193 36.54 5.60 30.29
C ASP A 193 36.17 6.17 31.67
N SER A 194 35.78 7.45 31.72
CA SER A 194 35.38 8.13 32.95
C SER A 194 34.10 7.55 33.58
N LEU A 195 33.32 6.77 32.82
CA LEU A 195 32.12 6.11 33.29
C LEU A 195 32.38 4.71 33.88
N GLU A 196 33.62 4.22 33.79
CA GLU A 196 33.97 2.87 34.25
C GLU A 196 33.59 2.67 35.73
N GLY A 197 32.70 1.71 35.95
CA GLY A 197 32.23 1.35 37.29
C GLY A 197 31.22 2.31 37.90
N LEU A 198 30.71 3.31 37.17
CA LEU A 198 29.66 4.23 37.66
C LEU A 198 28.24 3.69 37.42
N PHE A 199 28.05 2.89 36.37
CA PHE A 199 26.78 2.23 36.05
C PHE A 199 26.90 0.71 36.15
N GLU A 200 25.78 0.07 36.48
CA GLU A 200 25.64 -1.39 36.50
C GLU A 200 24.38 -1.84 35.74
N ILE A 201 24.38 -3.11 35.34
CA ILE A 201 23.25 -3.77 34.68
C ILE A 201 23.06 -5.16 35.27
N ASN A 202 21.81 -5.54 35.55
CA ASN A 202 21.47 -6.89 36.05
C ASN A 202 21.12 -7.87 34.91
N ASP A 203 20.88 -9.14 35.27
CA ASP A 203 20.54 -10.21 34.31
C ASP A 203 19.20 -9.94 33.60
N GLU A 204 18.30 -9.17 34.22
CA GLU A 204 17.04 -8.73 33.63
C GLU A 204 17.19 -7.54 32.66
N GLY A 205 18.40 -7.01 32.48
CA GLY A 205 18.70 -5.87 31.61
C GLY A 205 18.37 -4.50 32.22
N GLU A 206 18.18 -4.42 33.53
CA GLU A 206 17.87 -3.17 34.24
C GLU A 206 19.16 -2.46 34.63
N ILE A 207 19.23 -1.17 34.34
CA ILE A 207 20.39 -0.30 34.55
C ILE A 207 20.14 0.57 35.78
N SER A 208 21.14 0.65 36.66
CA SER A 208 21.19 1.50 37.86
C SER A 208 22.58 2.10 38.04
N LEU A 209 22.71 3.03 39.00
CA LEU A 209 24.01 3.54 39.45
C LEU A 209 24.66 2.53 40.39
N THR A 210 25.99 2.41 40.33
CA THR A 210 26.74 1.74 41.40
C THR A 210 26.83 2.67 42.62
N PRO A 211 27.25 2.17 43.80
CA PRO A 211 27.55 3.04 44.94
C PRO A 211 28.58 4.14 44.64
N GLN A 212 29.48 3.93 43.66
CA GLN A 212 30.42 4.96 43.22
C GLN A 212 29.74 5.96 42.26
N GLY A 213 28.84 5.48 41.39
CA GLY A 213 28.05 6.32 40.50
C GLY A 213 27.12 7.29 41.23
N VAL A 214 26.56 6.88 42.37
CA VAL A 214 25.73 7.73 43.22
C VAL A 214 26.49 8.96 43.74
N GLU A 215 27.78 8.82 44.03
CA GLU A 215 28.64 9.91 44.52
C GLU A 215 29.41 10.63 43.39
N ALA A 216 29.23 10.21 42.14
CA ALA A 216 29.98 10.72 40.99
C ALA A 216 29.26 11.86 40.28
N PHE A 217 29.98 12.49 39.34
CA PHE A 217 29.46 13.55 38.47
C PHE A 217 28.27 13.10 37.60
N THR A 218 28.04 11.79 37.48
CA THR A 218 26.91 11.21 36.75
C THR A 218 25.58 11.30 37.50
N ASN A 219 25.55 11.90 38.70
CA ASN A 219 24.35 12.01 39.52
C ASN A 219 24.23 13.39 40.17
N ASP A 220 24.77 14.41 39.48
CA ASP A 220 24.91 15.80 39.90
C ASP A 220 24.73 16.67 38.65
N PHE A 221 23.52 17.22 38.46
CA PHE A 221 23.15 17.95 37.24
C PHE A 221 23.91 19.28 37.10
N GLU A 222 24.42 19.84 38.20
CA GLU A 222 25.30 21.00 38.16
C GLU A 222 26.72 20.68 37.66
N SER A 223 27.06 19.39 37.53
CA SER A 223 28.35 18.90 37.04
C SER A 223 28.27 18.39 35.58
N ASP A 224 28.58 19.26 34.62
CA ASP A 224 28.65 18.88 33.20
C ASP A 224 29.60 17.67 32.96
N PRO A 225 29.25 16.71 32.08
CA PRO A 225 28.07 16.70 31.21
C PRO A 225 26.85 15.95 31.79
N ASN A 226 25.64 16.44 31.50
CA ASN A 226 24.38 15.85 32.04
C ASN A 226 23.80 14.74 31.13
N SER A 227 24.63 14.19 30.24
CA SER A 227 24.25 13.14 29.28
C SER A 227 25.41 12.17 29.13
N HIS A 228 25.17 10.92 29.51
CA HIS A 228 26.14 9.85 29.50
C HIS A 228 25.78 8.82 28.45
N GLN A 229 26.79 8.26 27.78
CA GLN A 229 26.58 7.18 26.83
C GLN A 229 27.38 5.97 27.27
N ILE A 230 26.69 4.85 27.48
CA ILE A 230 27.31 3.56 27.79
C ILE A 230 27.04 2.57 26.66
N THR A 231 27.91 1.57 26.54
CA THR A 231 27.74 0.46 25.60
C THR A 231 27.36 -0.80 26.37
N VAL A 232 26.12 -1.25 26.21
CA VAL A 232 25.66 -2.52 26.77
C VAL A 232 25.91 -3.63 25.75
N ILE A 233 26.44 -4.76 26.18
CA ILE A 233 26.64 -5.95 25.37
C ILE A 233 25.55 -6.96 25.68
N ALA A 234 24.75 -7.30 24.67
CA ALA A 234 23.82 -8.43 24.71
C ALA A 234 24.49 -9.68 24.13
N SER A 235 24.44 -10.80 24.85
CA SER A 235 25.17 -12.02 24.49
C SER A 235 24.27 -13.25 24.55
N ASP A 236 24.29 -14.10 23.52
CA ASP A 236 23.65 -15.44 23.51
C ASP A 236 24.57 -16.53 24.11
N GLY A 237 25.79 -16.15 24.51
CA GLY A 237 26.86 -17.03 25.02
C GLY A 237 27.92 -17.40 23.98
N VAL A 238 27.69 -17.08 22.71
CA VAL A 238 28.60 -17.31 21.57
C VAL A 238 28.86 -16.01 20.81
N ASN A 239 27.80 -15.31 20.42
CA ASN A 239 27.86 -14.01 19.75
C ASN A 239 27.43 -12.89 20.69
N GLN A 240 27.82 -11.68 20.31
CA GLN A 240 27.57 -10.47 21.06
C GLN A 240 27.09 -9.37 20.13
N THR A 241 26.18 -8.55 20.65
CA THR A 241 25.67 -7.36 19.98
C THR A 241 25.82 -6.15 20.91
N PRO A 242 26.57 -5.13 20.49
CA PRO A 242 26.66 -3.89 21.23
C PRO A 242 25.39 -3.06 21.03
N ILE A 243 24.90 -2.51 22.14
CA ILE A 243 23.71 -1.68 22.27
C ILE A 243 24.13 -0.35 22.86
N VAL A 244 23.90 0.74 22.15
CA VAL A 244 24.20 2.07 22.65
C VAL A 244 23.05 2.54 23.53
N VAL A 245 23.37 2.95 24.76
CA VAL A 245 22.39 3.50 25.71
C VAL A 245 22.80 4.92 26.09
N THR A 246 21.90 5.88 25.92
CA THR A 246 22.08 7.26 26.37
C THR A 246 21.26 7.52 27.63
N LEU A 247 21.90 8.01 28.68
CA LEU A 247 21.33 8.28 29.99
C LEU A 247 21.40 9.79 30.23
N ASN A 248 20.25 10.44 30.36
CA ASN A 248 20.18 11.89 30.55
C ASN A 248 19.75 12.22 31.98
N GLU A 249 20.55 13.04 32.66
CA GLU A 249 20.20 13.55 33.97
C GLU A 249 19.09 14.61 33.87
N THR A 250 18.28 14.71 34.91
CA THR A 250 17.26 15.74 35.07
C THR A 250 17.47 16.48 36.37
N ASP A 251 17.46 17.80 36.26
CA ASP A 251 17.61 18.77 37.34
C ASP A 251 16.51 18.56 38.41
N VAL A 252 16.96 18.46 39.66
CA VAL A 252 16.13 18.43 40.86
C VAL A 252 16.52 19.62 41.73
N ASN A 253 15.55 20.51 41.99
CA ASN A 253 15.81 21.69 42.80
C ASN A 253 16.38 21.37 44.20
N GLU A 254 17.60 21.84 44.43
CA GLU A 254 18.33 21.72 45.70
C GLU A 254 18.29 23.01 46.56
N PRO A 255 18.46 22.92 47.89
CA PRO A 255 18.70 24.09 48.71
C PRO A 255 20.07 24.72 48.38
N PRO A 256 20.22 26.05 48.54
CA PRO A 256 21.50 26.71 48.29
C PRO A 256 22.60 26.19 49.24
N VAL A 257 23.73 25.78 48.67
CA VAL A 257 24.93 25.39 49.41
C VAL A 257 25.81 26.63 49.62
N PHE A 258 26.24 26.91 50.85
CA PHE A 258 27.00 28.11 51.25
C PHE A 258 28.49 27.85 51.46
#